data_AF-F0NNI8-F1
#
_entry.id   AF-F0NNI8-F1
#
_cell.length_a   1.000
_cell.length_b   1.000
_cell.length_c   1.000
_cell.angle_alpha   90.00
_cell.angle_beta   90.00
_cell.angle_gamma   90.00
#
_symmetry.space_group_name_H-M   'P 1'
#
loop_
_entity.id
_entity.type
_entity.pdbx_description
1 polymer ?
#
loop_
_entity_poly.entity_id
_entity_poly.type
_entity_poly.pdbx_seq_one_letter_code
_entity_poly.pdbx_strand_id
1 'polypeptide(L)'
;MGIIDEAKRGQITDEMRAISKLEGIPVEKVRNRISEGKIMLIRNAKYPSRKLVPIGKGLTTKVNVNIGTSSEVVDLDMELQKVKVANKWGDTLMDLSTGGDLDAIRRDIIKASDLPVGTVPVYQIFIESFKKKSGGAYFTEDELLNTVEKHLKDGVAFMTKGTTSLAPSRGEVKFLNSEYFKVLWNTNRRGIRNTCVTTISYGFLNIVETY
;
A
#
# COMPACT_ATOMS: atom_id res chain seq x y z
N MET A 1 2.00 12.60 14.25
CA MET A 1 3.03 13.26 13.42
C MET A 1 3.73 12.18 12.63
N GLY A 2 3.97 12.39 11.34
CA GLY A 2 4.62 11.38 10.50
C GLY A 2 6.14 11.57 10.46
N ILE A 3 6.86 10.49 10.11
CA ILE A 3 8.33 10.48 9.98
C ILE A 3 8.88 11.59 9.06
N ILE A 4 8.10 12.00 8.06
CA ILE A 4 8.48 13.07 7.12
C ILE A 4 8.36 14.47 7.75
N ASP A 5 7.35 14.70 8.61
CA ASP A 5 7.21 15.97 9.33
C ASP A 5 8.32 16.13 10.38
N GLU A 6 8.76 15.03 10.99
CA GLU A 6 9.88 15.00 11.93
C GLU A 6 11.20 15.26 11.19
N ALA A 7 11.41 14.60 10.04
CA ALA A 7 12.59 14.80 9.20
C ALA A 7 12.74 16.26 8.73
N LYS A 8 11.63 16.88 8.30
CA LYS A 8 11.58 18.29 7.87
C LYS A 8 11.87 19.28 9.00
N ARG A 9 11.63 18.90 10.25
CA ARG A 9 12.00 19.67 11.45
C ARG A 9 13.42 19.42 11.94
N GLY A 10 14.21 18.64 11.19
CA GLY A 10 15.58 18.29 11.58
C GLY A 10 15.66 17.26 12.71
N GLN A 11 14.55 16.61 13.06
CA GLN A 11 14.54 15.58 14.11
C GLN A 11 14.99 14.23 13.54
N ILE A 12 15.76 13.49 14.33
CA ILE A 12 16.13 12.10 14.04
C ILE A 12 15.29 11.18 14.93
N THR A 13 14.42 10.38 14.30
CA THR A 13 13.58 9.40 15.00
C THR A 13 14.27 8.04 15.11
N ASP A 14 13.73 7.15 15.94
CA ASP A 14 14.21 5.78 16.07
C ASP A 14 14.06 4.99 14.77
N GLU A 15 13.02 5.25 13.99
CA GLU A 15 12.88 4.67 12.64
C GLU A 15 14.03 5.08 11.73
N MET A 16 14.46 6.34 11.76
CA MET A 16 15.59 6.80 10.93
C MET A 16 16.90 6.12 11.36
N ARG A 17 17.10 5.93 12.66
CA ARG A 17 18.26 5.18 13.20
C ARG A 17 18.20 3.71 12.77
N ALA A 18 17.02 3.10 12.81
CA ALA A 18 16.83 1.72 12.36
C ALA A 18 17.12 1.55 10.86
N ILE A 19 16.64 2.48 10.01
CA ILE A 19 16.95 2.50 8.57
C ILE A 19 18.46 2.68 8.34
N SER A 20 19.09 3.60 9.07
CA SER A 20 20.54 3.86 9.00
C SER A 20 21.35 2.60 9.29
N LYS A 21 21.00 1.87 10.36
CA LYS A 21 21.63 0.61 10.74
C LYS A 21 21.37 -0.50 9.70
N LEU A 22 20.14 -0.61 9.21
CA LEU A 22 19.73 -1.63 8.25
C LEU A 22 20.46 -1.49 6.90
N GLU A 23 20.59 -0.25 6.42
CA GLU A 23 21.08 0.06 5.07
C GLU A 23 22.55 0.48 5.04
N GLY A 24 23.20 0.58 6.21
CA GLY A 24 24.61 0.96 6.31
C GLY A 24 24.91 2.39 5.85
N ILE A 25 23.95 3.31 5.95
CA ILE A 25 24.12 4.72 5.55
C ILE A 25 23.97 5.67 6.75
N PRO A 26 24.65 6.84 6.77
CA PRO A 26 24.55 7.78 7.89
C PRO A 26 23.11 8.24 8.15
N VAL A 27 22.73 8.34 9.43
CA VAL A 27 21.36 8.71 9.84
C VAL A 27 20.94 10.10 9.35
N GLU A 28 21.87 11.06 9.26
CA GLU A 28 21.57 12.37 8.70
C GLU A 28 21.24 12.32 7.21
N LYS A 29 21.87 11.40 6.47
CA LYS A 29 21.56 11.16 5.07
C LYS A 29 20.18 10.52 4.91
N VAL A 30 19.80 9.62 5.82
CA VAL A 30 18.45 9.06 5.90
C VAL A 30 17.43 10.19 6.14
N ARG A 31 17.64 11.00 7.19
CA ARG A 31 16.74 12.11 7.54
C ARG A 31 16.57 13.09 6.38
N ASN A 32 17.66 13.56 5.77
CA ASN A 32 17.62 14.47 4.62
C ASN A 32 16.79 13.86 3.48
N ARG A 33 17.09 12.62 3.09
CA ARG A 33 16.36 11.94 2.02
C ARG A 33 14.88 11.72 2.34
N ILE A 34 14.52 11.43 3.59
CA ILE A 34 13.12 11.34 4.02
C ILE A 34 12.44 12.71 3.92
N SER A 35 13.10 13.78 4.38
CA SER A 35 12.55 15.15 4.30
C SER A 35 12.33 15.63 2.86
N GLU A 36 13.17 15.15 1.94
CA GLU A 36 13.11 15.40 0.50
C GLU A 36 12.17 14.44 -0.26
N GLY A 37 11.60 13.44 0.42
CA GLY A 37 10.74 12.42 -0.20
C GLY A 37 11.47 11.35 -1.04
N LYS A 38 12.81 11.29 -0.96
CA LYS A 38 13.67 10.34 -1.68
C LYS A 38 13.83 8.98 -0.99
N ILE A 39 13.47 8.91 0.30
CA ILE A 39 13.31 7.67 1.05
C ILE A 39 11.93 7.69 1.69
N MET A 40 11.21 6.58 1.59
CA MET A 40 9.96 6.34 2.30
C MET A 40 10.06 5.06 3.12
N LEU A 41 9.27 4.98 4.18
CA LEU A 41 9.15 3.80 5.01
C LEU A 41 7.77 3.16 4.80
N ILE A 42 7.73 1.91 4.34
CA ILE A 42 6.48 1.15 4.22
C ILE A 42 6.14 0.54 5.59
N ARG A 43 5.05 1.00 6.22
CA ARG A 43 4.59 0.48 7.51
C ARG A 43 3.12 0.80 7.75
N ASN A 44 2.38 -0.15 8.33
CA ASN A 44 1.07 0.14 8.92
C ASN A 44 1.21 0.25 10.45
N ALA A 45 0.64 1.30 11.05
CA ALA A 45 0.76 1.54 12.49
C ALA A 45 0.10 0.44 13.35
N LYS A 46 -0.86 -0.31 12.79
CA LYS A 46 -1.49 -1.48 13.42
C LYS A 46 -0.50 -2.63 13.66
N TYR A 47 0.54 -2.73 12.83
CA TYR A 47 1.52 -3.81 12.89
C TYR A 47 2.96 -3.26 12.98
N PRO A 48 3.31 -2.60 14.11
CA PRO A 48 4.60 -1.95 14.26
C PRO A 48 5.78 -2.92 14.31
N SER A 49 5.54 -4.18 14.67
CA SER A 49 6.57 -5.23 14.78
C SER A 49 6.93 -5.92 13.46
N ARG A 50 6.21 -5.63 12.36
CA ARG A 50 6.53 -6.18 11.03
C ARG A 50 7.87 -5.68 10.52
N LYS A 51 8.41 -6.41 9.53
CA LYS A 51 9.67 -6.07 8.86
C LYS A 51 9.70 -4.60 8.46
N LEU A 52 10.78 -3.92 8.84
CA LEU A 52 11.03 -2.52 8.47
C LEU A 52 11.48 -2.48 7.00
N VAL A 53 10.71 -1.82 6.14
CA VAL A 53 11.01 -1.77 4.70
C VAL A 53 11.15 -0.32 4.22
N PRO A 54 12.36 0.26 4.29
CA PRO A 54 12.64 1.52 3.65
C PRO A 54 12.86 1.30 2.14
N ILE A 55 12.30 2.19 1.33
CA ILE A 55 12.43 2.21 -0.12
C ILE A 55 12.98 3.57 -0.53
N GLY A 56 13.84 3.59 -1.53
CA GLY A 56 14.27 4.85 -2.15
C GLY A 56 15.74 4.91 -2.53
N LYS A 57 16.14 6.09 -3.00
CA LYS A 57 17.42 6.28 -3.69
C LYS A 57 18.61 5.99 -2.78
N GLY A 58 19.49 5.10 -3.25
CA GLY A 58 20.74 4.74 -2.56
C GLY A 58 20.52 3.94 -1.28
N LEU A 59 19.42 3.18 -1.22
CA LEU A 59 19.22 2.02 -0.36
C LEU A 59 19.39 0.74 -1.18
N THR A 60 19.40 -0.41 -0.52
CA THR A 60 19.36 -1.71 -1.20
C THR A 60 18.02 -1.92 -1.92
N THR A 61 18.05 -2.59 -3.07
CA THR A 61 16.85 -2.93 -3.86
C THR A 61 15.91 -3.82 -3.04
N LYS A 62 14.61 -3.57 -3.13
CA LYS A 62 13.56 -4.33 -2.42
C LYS A 62 12.75 -5.16 -3.40
N VAL A 63 12.33 -6.35 -2.97
CA VAL A 63 11.54 -7.29 -3.77
C VAL A 63 10.11 -7.36 -3.26
N ASN A 64 9.15 -7.13 -4.16
CA ASN A 64 7.73 -7.28 -3.89
C ASN A 64 7.22 -8.62 -4.45
N VAL A 65 6.50 -9.39 -3.64
CA VAL A 65 5.85 -10.64 -4.04
C VAL A 65 4.37 -10.40 -4.26
N ASN A 66 3.83 -10.81 -5.41
CA ASN A 66 2.40 -10.74 -5.69
C ASN A 66 1.74 -12.09 -5.43
N ILE A 67 0.60 -12.06 -4.75
CA ILE A 67 -0.27 -13.21 -4.51
C ILE A 67 -1.73 -12.82 -4.76
N GLY A 68 -2.64 -13.78 -4.69
CA GLY A 68 -4.06 -13.53 -4.70
C GLY A 68 -4.86 -14.58 -5.46
N THR A 69 -6.13 -14.69 -5.10
CA THR A 69 -7.10 -15.57 -5.75
C THR A 69 -7.66 -14.95 -7.03
N SER A 70 -8.25 -15.77 -7.89
CA SER A 70 -8.98 -15.32 -9.08
C SER A 70 -10.40 -15.88 -9.10
N SER A 71 -11.23 -15.44 -10.05
CA SER A 71 -12.56 -16.02 -10.26
C SER A 71 -12.55 -17.50 -10.61
N GLU A 72 -11.43 -18.01 -11.15
CA GLU A 72 -11.26 -19.41 -11.54
C GLU A 72 -10.64 -20.25 -10.42
N VAL A 73 -9.73 -19.66 -9.64
CA VAL A 73 -9.00 -20.35 -8.57
C VAL A 73 -9.11 -19.57 -7.28
N VAL A 74 -9.99 -20.05 -6.39
CA VAL A 74 -10.19 -19.54 -5.03
C VAL A 74 -9.71 -20.57 -4.03
N ASP A 75 -8.40 -20.61 -3.80
CA ASP A 75 -7.75 -21.51 -2.84
C ASP A 75 -6.91 -20.70 -1.85
N LEU A 76 -7.47 -20.46 -0.66
CA LEU A 76 -6.81 -19.69 0.37
C LEU A 76 -5.58 -20.42 0.93
N ASP A 77 -5.62 -21.74 1.07
CA ASP A 77 -4.51 -22.52 1.62
C ASP A 77 -3.28 -22.45 0.72
N MET A 78 -3.50 -22.49 -0.60
CA MET A 78 -2.45 -22.26 -1.59
C MET A 78 -1.85 -20.86 -1.46
N GLU A 79 -2.68 -19.82 -1.35
CA GLU A 79 -2.19 -18.44 -1.18
C GLU A 79 -1.40 -18.29 0.13
N LEU A 80 -1.84 -18.93 1.23
CA LEU A 80 -1.12 -18.91 2.50
C LEU A 80 0.24 -19.64 2.42
N GLN A 81 0.40 -20.69 1.59
CA GLN A 81 1.73 -21.26 1.33
C GLN A 81 2.63 -20.26 0.59
N LYS A 82 2.10 -19.51 -0.38
CA LYS A 82 2.87 -18.45 -1.07
C LYS A 82 3.29 -17.35 -0.09
N VAL A 83 2.45 -16.99 0.88
CA VAL A 83 2.80 -16.05 1.97
C VAL A 83 4.00 -16.56 2.76
N LYS A 84 4.06 -17.86 3.12
CA LYS A 84 5.22 -18.42 3.84
C LYS A 84 6.52 -18.29 3.06
N VAL A 85 6.47 -18.53 1.74
CA VAL A 85 7.64 -18.33 0.87
C VAL A 85 8.02 -16.85 0.80
N ALA A 86 7.02 -15.97 0.68
CA ALA A 86 7.23 -14.53 0.67
C ALA A 86 7.88 -14.04 1.96
N ASN A 87 7.42 -14.46 3.15
CA ASN A 87 8.02 -14.07 4.44
C ASN A 87 9.52 -14.40 4.51
N LYS A 88 9.97 -15.46 3.84
CA LYS A 88 11.38 -15.87 3.82
C LYS A 88 12.25 -15.04 2.87
N TRP A 89 11.72 -14.63 1.72
CA TRP A 89 12.53 -14.10 0.61
C TRP A 89 12.14 -12.71 0.12
N GLY A 90 10.94 -12.25 0.44
CA GLY A 90 10.40 -10.95 0.03
C GLY A 90 10.69 -9.84 1.02
N ASP A 91 10.53 -8.61 0.55
CA ASP A 91 10.49 -7.41 1.39
C ASP A 91 9.06 -6.93 1.61
N THR A 92 8.24 -6.98 0.56
CA THR A 92 6.81 -6.68 0.63
C THR A 92 5.98 -7.75 -0.05
N LEU A 93 4.70 -7.78 0.31
CA LEU A 93 3.69 -8.64 -0.31
C LEU A 93 2.58 -7.76 -0.87
N MET A 94 1.99 -8.14 -2.00
CA MET A 94 0.78 -7.50 -2.51
C MET A 94 -0.31 -8.54 -2.74
N ASP A 95 -1.48 -8.30 -2.14
CA ASP A 95 -2.69 -9.07 -2.39
C ASP A 95 -3.45 -8.47 -3.58
N LEU A 96 -3.49 -9.23 -4.67
CA LEU A 96 -4.16 -8.91 -5.92
C LEU A 96 -5.42 -9.78 -6.13
N SER A 97 -6.00 -10.30 -5.04
CA SER A 97 -7.16 -11.19 -5.11
C SER A 97 -8.34 -10.55 -5.84
N THR A 98 -8.96 -11.34 -6.71
CA THR A 98 -10.13 -10.97 -7.52
C THR A 98 -11.29 -11.97 -7.45
N GLY A 99 -11.14 -13.08 -6.71
CA GLY A 99 -12.18 -14.09 -6.52
C GLY A 99 -12.38 -14.50 -5.07
N GLY A 100 -13.57 -15.03 -4.76
CA GLY A 100 -13.93 -15.44 -3.41
C GLY A 100 -14.37 -14.29 -2.49
N ASP A 101 -14.25 -14.49 -1.18
CA ASP A 101 -14.45 -13.47 -0.15
C ASP A 101 -13.16 -12.66 0.03
N LEU A 102 -13.04 -11.56 -0.73
CA LEU A 102 -11.87 -10.68 -0.75
C LEU A 102 -11.56 -10.08 0.62
N ASP A 103 -12.58 -9.87 1.46
CA ASP A 103 -12.39 -9.31 2.80
C ASP A 103 -11.78 -10.36 3.74
N ALA A 104 -12.27 -11.60 3.71
CA ALA A 104 -11.70 -12.70 4.49
C ALA A 104 -10.28 -13.03 4.03
N ILE A 105 -10.08 -13.22 2.72
CA ILE A 105 -8.79 -13.56 2.11
C ILE A 105 -7.73 -12.52 2.48
N ARG A 106 -8.03 -11.22 2.31
CA ARG A 106 -7.10 -10.15 2.68
C ARG A 106 -6.72 -10.20 4.15
N ARG A 107 -7.70 -10.38 5.05
CA ARG A 107 -7.43 -10.43 6.51
C ARG A 107 -6.55 -11.63 6.87
N ASP A 108 -6.78 -12.78 6.26
CA ASP A 108 -5.99 -13.99 6.52
C ASP A 108 -4.57 -13.88 5.96
N ILE A 109 -4.40 -13.33 4.76
CA ILE A 109 -3.09 -12.99 4.19
C ILE A 109 -2.33 -12.03 5.11
N ILE A 110 -2.98 -10.93 5.54
CA ILE A 110 -2.38 -9.95 6.44
C ILE A 110 -1.96 -10.63 7.74
N LYS A 111 -2.80 -11.49 8.32
CA LYS A 111 -2.50 -12.20 9.57
C LYS A 111 -1.31 -13.15 9.43
N ALA A 112 -1.15 -13.80 8.28
CA ALA A 112 -0.06 -14.73 8.01
C ALA A 112 1.26 -14.05 7.57
N SER A 113 1.22 -12.79 7.14
CA SER A 113 2.37 -12.07 6.61
C SER A 113 3.15 -11.30 7.68
N ASP A 114 4.46 -11.56 7.75
CA ASP A 114 5.44 -10.77 8.52
C ASP A 114 5.91 -9.54 7.74
N LEU A 115 5.65 -9.52 6.44
CA LEU A 115 5.95 -8.42 5.53
C LEU A 115 4.83 -7.38 5.52
N PRO A 116 5.12 -6.10 5.22
CA PRO A 116 4.11 -5.14 4.86
C PRO A 116 3.30 -5.61 3.64
N VAL A 117 1.98 -5.59 3.77
CA VAL A 117 1.05 -6.03 2.71
C VAL A 117 0.44 -4.83 2.00
N GLY A 118 0.50 -4.84 0.67
CA GLY A 118 -0.12 -3.88 -0.21
C GLY A 118 -1.37 -4.44 -0.90
N THR A 119 -2.21 -3.56 -1.43
CA THR A 119 -3.41 -3.94 -2.21
C THR A 119 -3.70 -2.96 -3.34
N VAL A 120 -4.61 -3.34 -4.23
CA VAL A 120 -5.23 -2.46 -5.23
C VAL A 120 -6.73 -2.34 -4.90
N PRO A 121 -7.17 -1.36 -4.08
CA PRO A 121 -8.57 -1.27 -3.62
C PRO A 121 -9.60 -1.23 -4.76
N VAL A 122 -9.20 -0.67 -5.90
CA VAL A 122 -10.02 -0.56 -7.10
C VAL A 122 -10.47 -1.94 -7.63
N TYR A 123 -9.67 -3.00 -7.48
CA TYR A 123 -10.08 -4.34 -7.92
C TYR A 123 -11.29 -4.84 -7.15
N GLN A 124 -11.26 -4.73 -5.82
CA GLN A 124 -12.39 -5.12 -4.99
C GLN A 124 -13.66 -4.32 -5.32
N ILE A 125 -13.53 -3.01 -5.50
CA ILE A 125 -14.66 -2.16 -5.85
C ILE A 125 -15.28 -2.60 -7.17
N PHE A 126 -14.47 -2.86 -8.20
CA PHE A 126 -14.98 -3.34 -9.47
C PHE A 126 -15.75 -4.65 -9.31
N ILE A 127 -15.19 -5.64 -8.61
CA ILE A 127 -15.82 -6.95 -8.41
C ILE A 127 -17.13 -6.82 -7.63
N GLU A 128 -17.16 -6.01 -6.58
CA GLU A 128 -18.38 -5.77 -5.80
C GLU A 128 -19.45 -5.01 -6.62
N SER A 129 -19.05 -4.02 -7.42
CA SER A 129 -19.96 -3.29 -8.31
C SER A 129 -20.58 -4.18 -9.37
N PHE A 130 -19.78 -5.05 -10.02
CA PHE A 130 -20.28 -6.02 -11.00
C PHE A 130 -21.32 -6.98 -10.42
N LYS A 131 -21.15 -7.41 -9.16
CA LYS A 131 -22.11 -8.27 -8.46
C LYS A 131 -23.42 -7.54 -8.11
N LYS A 132 -23.37 -6.23 -7.84
CA LYS A 132 -24.52 -5.43 -7.37
C LYS A 132 -25.32 -4.78 -8.49
N LYS A 133 -24.68 -4.36 -9.58
CA LYS A 133 -25.27 -3.53 -10.64
C LYS A 133 -25.00 -4.19 -11.99
N SER A 134 -26.02 -4.88 -12.53
CA SER A 134 -26.07 -5.63 -13.79
C SER A 134 -25.18 -5.08 -14.93
N GLY A 135 -23.86 -5.37 -14.88
CA GLY A 135 -22.90 -5.05 -15.95
C GLY A 135 -22.20 -3.68 -15.89
N GLY A 136 -22.33 -2.91 -14.81
CA GLY A 136 -21.72 -1.58 -14.71
C GLY A 136 -20.42 -1.54 -13.88
N ALA A 137 -19.29 -1.16 -14.51
CA ALA A 137 -18.02 -0.87 -13.83
C ALA A 137 -18.02 0.54 -13.18
N TYR A 138 -19.12 0.91 -12.53
CA TYR A 138 -19.32 2.24 -11.95
C TYR A 138 -19.25 2.14 -10.43
N PHE A 139 -18.46 3.02 -9.84
CA PHE A 139 -18.41 3.22 -8.40
C PHE A 139 -18.38 4.71 -8.06
N THR A 140 -18.93 5.05 -6.90
CA THR A 140 -18.90 6.42 -6.38
C THR A 140 -17.59 6.69 -5.65
N GLU A 141 -17.28 7.97 -5.44
CA GLU A 141 -16.14 8.37 -4.60
C GLU A 141 -16.24 7.79 -3.18
N ASP A 142 -17.45 7.77 -2.61
CA ASP A 142 -17.68 7.19 -1.28
C ASP A 142 -17.42 5.69 -1.25
N GLU A 143 -17.80 4.94 -2.29
CA GLU A 143 -17.50 3.50 -2.41
C GLU A 143 -15.97 3.26 -2.46
N LEU A 144 -15.22 4.13 -3.15
CA LEU A 144 -13.75 4.10 -3.16
C LEU A 144 -13.16 4.37 -1.79
N LEU A 145 -13.54 5.48 -1.16
CA LEU A 145 -13.01 5.89 0.14
C LEU A 145 -13.34 4.88 1.24
N ASN A 146 -14.57 4.35 1.27
CA ASN A 146 -14.97 3.32 2.22
C ASN A 146 -14.16 2.03 2.04
N THR A 147 -13.83 1.65 0.81
CA THR A 147 -12.98 0.47 0.55
C THR A 147 -11.54 0.71 0.99
N VAL A 148 -10.98 1.89 0.69
CA VAL A 148 -9.65 2.28 1.19
C VAL A 148 -9.61 2.25 2.72
N GLU A 149 -10.59 2.84 3.40
CA GLU A 149 -10.69 2.80 4.86
C GLU A 149 -10.77 1.37 5.40
N LYS A 150 -11.55 0.50 4.75
CA LYS A 150 -11.66 -0.92 5.11
C LYS A 150 -10.31 -1.63 5.04
N HIS A 151 -9.57 -1.47 3.93
CA HIS A 151 -8.24 -2.06 3.77
C HIS A 151 -7.24 -1.52 4.81
N LEU A 152 -7.27 -0.21 5.08
CA LEU A 152 -6.43 0.41 6.10
C LEU A 152 -6.72 -0.13 7.52
N LYS A 153 -8.00 -0.38 7.83
CA LYS A 153 -8.43 -1.00 9.10
C LYS A 153 -7.99 -2.45 9.22
N ASP A 154 -8.02 -3.21 8.12
CA ASP A 154 -7.50 -4.58 8.09
C ASP A 154 -5.98 -4.60 8.34
N GLY A 155 -5.29 -3.59 7.83
CA GLY A 155 -3.90 -3.26 8.13
C GLY A 155 -2.97 -3.34 6.92
N VAL A 156 -3.51 -3.00 5.75
CA VAL A 156 -2.74 -2.76 4.52
C VAL A 156 -1.77 -1.59 4.74
N ALA A 157 -0.50 -1.79 4.40
CA ALA A 157 0.58 -0.81 4.62
C ALA A 157 0.78 0.16 3.45
N PHE A 158 0.46 -0.26 2.24
CA PHE A 158 0.58 0.57 1.04
C PHE A 158 -0.47 0.19 0.01
N MET A 159 -0.78 1.10 -0.91
CA MET A 159 -1.79 0.85 -1.93
C MET A 159 -1.29 1.30 -3.28
N THR A 160 -1.62 0.55 -4.31
CA THR A 160 -1.43 0.99 -5.69
C THR A 160 -2.70 1.61 -6.19
N LYS A 161 -2.57 2.83 -6.74
CA LYS A 161 -3.64 3.51 -7.44
C LYS A 161 -3.56 3.11 -8.92
N GLY A 162 -4.60 2.46 -9.44
CA GLY A 162 -4.75 2.28 -10.89
C GLY A 162 -4.98 3.64 -11.54
N THR A 163 -4.22 3.95 -12.59
CA THR A 163 -4.39 5.16 -13.43
C THR A 163 -5.48 5.00 -14.48
N THR A 164 -6.29 3.94 -14.41
CA THR A 164 -7.18 3.58 -15.50
C THR A 164 -8.24 4.65 -15.73
N SER A 165 -8.22 5.19 -16.95
CA SER A 165 -9.16 6.10 -17.62
C SER A 165 -10.58 5.50 -17.81
N LEU A 166 -11.04 4.63 -16.91
CA LEU A 166 -12.32 3.93 -16.99
C LEU A 166 -13.45 4.66 -16.24
N ALA A 167 -13.40 5.99 -16.16
CA ALA A 167 -14.57 6.80 -15.82
C ALA A 167 -15.20 7.30 -17.12
N PRO A 168 -16.43 6.88 -17.49
CA PRO A 168 -17.06 7.34 -18.71
C PRO A 168 -17.77 8.70 -18.48
N SER A 169 -17.44 9.64 -19.36
CA SER A 169 -18.32 10.69 -19.91
C SER A 169 -19.37 11.34 -19.00
N ARG A 170 -18.94 12.24 -18.11
CA ARG A 170 -19.48 13.62 -17.92
C ARG A 170 -18.81 14.21 -16.68
N GLY A 171 -17.84 15.08 -16.91
CA GLY A 171 -17.00 15.70 -15.88
C GLY A 171 -15.67 14.97 -15.78
N GLU A 172 -14.62 15.61 -16.29
CA GLU A 172 -13.24 15.22 -16.04
C GLU A 172 -13.03 15.08 -14.52
N VAL A 173 -13.00 13.86 -13.99
CA VAL A 173 -12.44 13.68 -12.66
C VAL A 173 -10.93 13.79 -12.81
N LYS A 174 -10.43 15.03 -12.76
CA LYS A 174 -9.01 15.35 -12.61
C LYS A 174 -8.53 14.84 -11.26
N PHE A 175 -8.33 13.53 -11.15
CA PHE A 175 -7.73 12.85 -10.00
C PHE A 175 -6.27 13.28 -9.71
N LEU A 176 -5.68 14.09 -10.60
CA LEU A 176 -4.31 14.58 -10.51
C LEU A 176 -4.16 15.83 -9.62
N ASN A 177 -5.22 16.61 -9.39
CA ASN A 177 -5.11 17.91 -8.71
C ASN A 177 -5.95 18.04 -7.44
N SER A 178 -6.53 16.94 -6.97
CA SER A 178 -7.43 16.98 -5.83
C SER A 178 -6.62 16.92 -4.52
N GLU A 179 -6.73 17.95 -3.69
CA GLU A 179 -6.26 18.01 -2.29
C GLU A 179 -6.62 16.78 -1.43
N TYR A 180 -7.50 15.91 -1.93
CA TYR A 180 -7.99 14.69 -1.31
C TYR A 180 -6.95 13.59 -1.12
N PHE A 181 -5.87 13.52 -1.92
CA PHE A 181 -4.78 12.57 -1.60
C PHE A 181 -3.82 13.12 -0.52
N LYS A 182 -3.78 14.45 -0.30
CA LYS A 182 -3.18 14.99 0.93
C LYS A 182 -3.95 14.52 2.16
N VAL A 183 -5.23 14.12 2.04
CA VAL A 183 -6.04 13.60 3.15
C VAL A 183 -5.59 12.21 3.61
N LEU A 184 -5.18 11.33 2.68
CA LEU A 184 -4.58 10.04 3.05
C LEU A 184 -3.14 10.17 3.57
N TRP A 185 -2.46 11.25 3.20
CA TRP A 185 -1.13 11.58 3.71
C TRP A 185 -1.15 12.33 5.04
N ASN A 186 -2.23 13.09 5.36
CA ASN A 186 -2.22 14.01 6.49
C ASN A 186 -3.57 14.37 7.15
N THR A 187 -4.74 13.81 6.79
CA THR A 187 -5.98 14.14 7.54
C THR A 187 -6.90 12.95 7.85
N ASN A 188 -6.82 12.62 9.13
CA ASN A 188 -7.86 12.31 10.10
C ASN A 188 -9.34 12.63 9.71
N ARG A 189 -9.93 11.96 8.70
CA ARG A 189 -11.39 12.02 8.50
C ARG A 189 -12.18 11.20 9.54
N ARG A 190 -11.56 10.16 10.13
CA ARG A 190 -12.21 9.20 11.07
C ARG A 190 -11.27 8.51 12.08
N GLY A 191 -10.17 9.13 12.51
CA GLY A 191 -9.29 8.55 13.55
C GLY A 191 -8.28 7.49 13.08
N ILE A 192 -8.18 7.22 11.78
CA ILE A 192 -7.21 6.26 11.23
C ILE A 192 -5.83 6.94 11.12
N ARG A 193 -4.88 6.56 12.00
CA ARG A 193 -3.48 7.00 11.94
C ARG A 193 -2.62 6.03 11.14
N ASN A 194 -2.71 6.06 9.81
CA ASN A 194 -1.88 5.20 8.95
C ASN A 194 -1.09 6.03 7.94
N THR A 195 0.22 5.79 7.83
CA THR A 195 1.05 6.32 6.74
C THR A 195 0.94 5.35 5.57
N CYS A 196 0.05 5.62 4.61
CA CYS A 196 -0.08 4.80 3.40
C CYS A 196 0.83 5.35 2.31
N VAL A 197 1.77 4.53 1.82
CA VAL A 197 2.54 4.87 0.61
C VAL A 197 1.67 4.55 -0.61
N THR A 198 1.51 5.52 -1.52
CA THR A 198 0.89 5.29 -2.82
C THR A 198 2.00 4.97 -3.82
N THR A 199 2.01 3.75 -4.37
CA THR A 199 2.95 3.39 -5.44
C THR A 199 2.26 3.57 -6.80
N ILE A 200 2.87 4.33 -7.71
CA ILE A 200 2.43 4.44 -9.10
C ILE A 200 3.12 3.32 -9.88
N SER A 201 2.35 2.39 -10.45
CA SER A 201 2.85 1.28 -11.25
C SER A 201 2.67 1.57 -12.73
N TYR A 202 3.74 1.45 -13.52
CA TYR A 202 3.68 1.32 -14.97
C TYR A 202 4.09 -0.12 -15.36
N GLY A 203 3.11 -1.01 -15.52
CA GLY A 203 3.32 -2.33 -16.11
C GLY A 203 3.96 -3.40 -15.19
N PHE A 204 3.92 -4.65 -15.65
CA PHE A 204 3.98 -5.93 -14.92
C PHE A 204 5.23 -6.26 -14.07
N LEU A 205 6.06 -5.29 -13.71
CA LEU A 205 7.16 -5.45 -12.74
C LEU A 205 7.28 -4.17 -11.91
N ASN A 206 6.76 -4.20 -10.68
CA ASN A 206 6.83 -3.04 -9.79
C ASN A 206 8.19 -2.96 -9.10
N ILE A 207 9.17 -2.37 -9.79
CA ILE A 207 10.31 -1.76 -9.13
C ILE A 207 9.77 -0.50 -8.43
N VAL A 208 9.89 -0.45 -7.10
CA VAL A 208 9.55 0.75 -6.34
C VAL A 208 10.70 1.75 -6.49
N GLU A 209 10.72 2.44 -7.63
CA GLU A 209 11.64 3.54 -7.90
C GLU A 209 10.99 4.87 -7.50
N THR A 210 11.61 5.55 -6.54
CA THR A 210 11.32 6.95 -6.24
C THR A 210 12.23 7.82 -7.12
N TYR A 211 11.66 8.57 -8.07
CA TYR A 211 12.36 9.61 -8.83
C TYR A 211 12.78 10.78 -7.94
#